data_AF-A0A2E5TXG7-F1
#
_entry.id   AF-A0A2E5TXG7-F1
#
_cell.length_a   1.000
_cell.length_b   1.000
_cell.length_c   1.000
_cell.angle_alpha   90.00
_cell.angle_beta   90.00
_cell.angle_gamma   90.00
#
_symmetry.space_group_name_H-M   'P 1'
#
loop_
_entity.id
_entity.type
_entity.pdbx_description
1 polymer ?
#
loop_
_entity_poly.entity_id
_entity_poly.type
_entity_poly.pdbx_seq_one_letter_code
_entity_poly.pdbx_strand_id
1 'polypeptide(L)'
;MTTKEPEQSNQEEKKGPIALPLVLSVGELSEILDESPIEIIKSLIKLGIMATVNEEIDFAIAARVAQSFNYQVLKPKESVDNSSALNVGSEIDTHEKNKGETRAPVITVLGHVDHGKTTLLDAIRQSNEVSKEQGGITQKIGAYQIKHNKSTMTFIDTPGHEAFSSMRISGTSVTDIVVLVVAADDGLMPQTIESINHAKNASVPMIIAVNKIDLDGANIDKIKAQLAEHEVIVEDLGGEVICVPVSALNKKGIDELLESINLLSEINELEANSNLPGMGVVIESYSDPQKGPMSTVLVKSGSFFLGDLLVVGTISGKIRQMIDGFGEKIDVAKPSTPTLIMGLPGINKVGDIVEVVNNEKKVRKIIHERLRNKKYDQAGVTTLSQVVKRAKASKEQEINVILKTGSDGSLAAVDRVINDFTNEDVQVKIISGTVGAVTESDVMLASSADDSIIIAFQTFVQSGARSQSEINNIPIRSYDIIYTLVDEIKEIIQGMKGEIKTEKIIGQANVLEIFSRGKRQKIAGIRVTDGSIIRNSRIRVLRKENVIFDGVIESMRHLTQNVTEIKNNLEGGIVLDGYHEFEVNDIFECYELN
;
A
#
# COMPACT_ATOMS: atom_id res chain seq x y z
N MET A 1 -24.52 -39.00 -75.21
CA MET A 1 -23.28 -39.09 -74.42
C MET A 1 -23.15 -37.82 -73.61
N THR A 2 -23.44 -37.88 -72.32
CA THR A 2 -23.01 -36.90 -71.33
C THR A 2 -23.10 -37.60 -69.97
N THR A 3 -21.94 -38.11 -69.57
CA THR A 3 -21.64 -38.69 -68.27
C THR A 3 -21.88 -37.67 -67.17
N LYS A 4 -22.69 -38.03 -66.16
CA LYS A 4 -22.76 -37.31 -64.88
C LYS A 4 -21.57 -37.73 -64.04
N GLU A 5 -20.68 -36.79 -63.75
CA GLU A 5 -19.76 -36.88 -62.62
C GLU A 5 -20.53 -36.61 -61.31
N PRO A 6 -20.29 -37.36 -60.23
CA PRO A 6 -20.78 -37.00 -58.91
C PRO A 6 -19.80 -36.04 -58.21
N GLU A 7 -20.28 -34.86 -57.85
CA GLU A 7 -19.61 -33.92 -56.96
C GLU A 7 -19.45 -34.57 -55.57
N GLN A 8 -18.20 -34.79 -55.13
CA GLN A 8 -17.88 -35.13 -53.75
C GLN A 8 -17.81 -33.86 -52.90
N SER A 9 -18.79 -33.69 -52.01
CA SER A 9 -18.73 -32.71 -50.94
C SER A 9 -17.86 -33.24 -49.80
N ASN A 10 -16.62 -32.76 -49.69
CA ASN A 10 -15.79 -32.94 -48.49
C ASN A 10 -16.36 -32.06 -47.35
N GLN A 11 -17.09 -32.66 -46.42
CA GLN A 11 -17.37 -32.04 -45.13
C GLN A 11 -16.25 -32.45 -44.16
N GLU A 12 -15.36 -31.51 -43.84
CA GLU A 12 -14.33 -31.73 -42.80
C GLU A 12 -15.02 -31.90 -41.44
N GLU A 13 -14.81 -33.06 -40.80
CA GLU A 13 -15.30 -33.37 -39.45
C GLU A 13 -14.70 -32.40 -38.44
N LYS A 14 -15.55 -31.67 -37.70
CA LYS A 14 -15.13 -30.82 -36.59
C LYS A 14 -14.77 -31.68 -35.39
N LYS A 15 -13.51 -31.61 -34.92
CA LYS A 15 -13.05 -32.29 -33.72
C LYS A 15 -13.67 -31.62 -32.47
N GLY A 16 -13.93 -32.41 -31.42
CA GLY A 16 -14.66 -32.00 -30.21
C GLY A 16 -14.02 -30.84 -29.43
N PRO A 17 -14.74 -30.23 -28.47
CA PRO A 17 -14.25 -29.07 -27.74
C PRO A 17 -13.08 -29.42 -26.82
N ILE A 18 -11.95 -28.72 -26.98
CA ILE A 18 -10.75 -28.85 -26.15
C ILE A 18 -10.65 -27.66 -25.20
N ALA A 19 -10.30 -27.93 -23.94
CA ALA A 19 -9.93 -26.91 -22.97
C ALA A 19 -8.42 -26.64 -23.08
N LEU A 20 -8.04 -25.41 -23.42
CA LEU A 20 -6.64 -24.99 -23.47
C LEU A 20 -6.28 -24.15 -22.23
N PRO A 21 -5.08 -24.33 -21.65
CA PRO A 21 -4.52 -23.43 -20.65
C PRO A 21 -4.33 -22.01 -21.20
N LEU A 22 -4.21 -21.02 -20.32
CA LEU A 22 -4.07 -19.60 -20.70
C LEU A 22 -2.74 -19.26 -21.39
N VAL A 23 -1.67 -19.99 -21.07
CA VAL A 23 -0.37 -19.99 -21.77
C VAL A 23 0.09 -21.43 -21.74
N LEU A 24 0.69 -21.92 -22.81
CA LEU A 24 1.28 -23.25 -22.89
C LEU A 24 2.46 -23.27 -23.85
N SER A 25 3.38 -24.22 -23.67
CA SER A 25 4.46 -24.37 -24.64
C SER A 25 3.94 -24.94 -25.96
N VAL A 26 4.65 -24.68 -27.06
CA VAL A 26 4.36 -25.29 -28.36
C VAL A 26 4.35 -26.82 -28.28
N GLY A 27 5.23 -27.41 -27.45
CA GLY A 27 5.25 -28.84 -27.13
C GLY A 27 3.99 -29.30 -26.38
N GLU A 28 3.56 -28.58 -25.33
CA GLU A 28 2.32 -28.89 -24.61
C GLU A 28 1.10 -28.78 -25.55
N LEU A 29 1.07 -27.81 -26.46
CA LEU A 29 -0.01 -27.68 -27.44
C LEU A 29 -0.03 -28.86 -28.41
N SER A 30 1.14 -29.40 -28.78
CA SER A 30 1.25 -30.58 -29.63
C SER A 30 0.69 -31.84 -29.00
N GLU A 31 0.91 -32.01 -27.69
CA GLU A 31 0.36 -33.14 -26.93
C GLU A 31 -1.15 -33.01 -26.77
N ILE A 32 -1.67 -31.80 -26.53
CA ILE A 32 -3.11 -31.57 -26.34
C ILE A 32 -3.89 -31.72 -27.66
N LEU A 33 -3.32 -31.27 -28.77
CA LEU A 33 -3.96 -31.37 -30.09
C LEU A 33 -3.71 -32.72 -30.78
N ASP A 34 -2.83 -33.56 -30.23
CA ASP A 34 -2.35 -34.81 -30.85
C ASP A 34 -1.83 -34.59 -32.29
N GLU A 35 -1.09 -33.49 -32.48
CA GLU A 35 -0.51 -33.08 -33.76
C GLU A 35 1.01 -32.94 -33.61
N SER A 36 1.78 -33.03 -34.69
CA SER A 36 3.25 -32.95 -34.57
C SER A 36 3.71 -31.53 -34.18
N PRO A 37 4.76 -31.38 -33.34
CA PRO A 37 5.31 -30.06 -33.00
C PRO A 37 5.72 -29.24 -34.23
N ILE A 38 6.14 -29.91 -35.30
CA ILE A 38 6.52 -29.29 -36.58
C ILE A 38 5.31 -28.66 -37.29
N GLU A 39 4.15 -29.31 -37.25
CA GLU A 39 2.93 -28.79 -37.87
C GLU A 39 2.37 -27.59 -37.11
N ILE A 40 2.45 -27.61 -35.78
CA ILE A 40 2.06 -26.46 -34.94
C ILE A 40 2.99 -25.28 -35.19
N ILE A 41 4.31 -25.49 -35.26
CA ILE A 41 5.27 -24.43 -35.61
C ILE A 41 4.97 -23.88 -37.01
N LYS A 42 4.65 -24.72 -37.99
CA LYS A 42 4.25 -24.26 -39.33
C LYS A 42 2.98 -23.41 -39.28
N SER A 43 2.00 -23.76 -38.45
CA SER A 43 0.77 -22.97 -38.28
C SER A 43 1.05 -21.62 -37.62
N LEU A 44 1.92 -21.60 -36.59
CA LEU A 44 2.39 -20.37 -35.94
C LEU A 44 3.11 -19.43 -36.93
N ILE A 45 3.96 -19.98 -37.80
CA ILE A 45 4.66 -19.20 -38.85
C ILE A 45 3.66 -18.61 -39.85
N LYS A 46 2.60 -19.34 -40.23
CA LYS A 46 1.52 -18.81 -41.09
C LYS A 46 0.77 -17.64 -40.42
N LEU A 47 0.70 -17.62 -39.10
CA LEU A 47 0.14 -16.52 -38.30
C LEU A 47 1.16 -15.40 -38.03
N GLY A 48 2.37 -15.49 -38.59
CA GLY A 48 3.42 -14.49 -38.45
C GLY A 48 4.25 -14.59 -37.16
N ILE A 49 4.14 -15.71 -36.44
CA ILE A 49 4.80 -15.92 -35.15
C ILE A 49 5.89 -16.98 -35.32
N MET A 50 7.15 -16.60 -35.06
CA MET A 50 8.25 -17.55 -34.98
C MET A 50 8.37 -18.05 -33.55
N ALA A 51 8.16 -19.36 -33.35
CA ALA A 51 8.26 -19.99 -32.05
C ALA A 51 9.00 -21.34 -32.15
N THR A 52 9.75 -21.68 -31.11
CA THR A 52 10.40 -22.99 -30.95
C THR A 52 9.56 -23.94 -30.09
N VAL A 53 9.88 -25.24 -30.07
CA VAL A 53 9.09 -26.28 -29.36
C VAL A 53 8.91 -25.97 -27.86
N ASN A 54 9.91 -25.36 -27.24
CA ASN A 54 9.90 -25.02 -25.81
C ASN A 54 9.38 -23.60 -25.53
N GLU A 55 8.98 -22.87 -26.57
CA GLU A 55 8.53 -21.48 -26.44
C GLU A 55 7.08 -21.43 -25.99
N GLU A 56 6.79 -20.54 -25.05
CA GLU A 56 5.46 -20.37 -24.49
C GLU A 56 4.62 -19.43 -25.38
N ILE A 57 3.39 -19.84 -25.66
CA ILE A 57 2.42 -19.08 -26.45
C ILE A 57 1.15 -18.84 -25.63
N ASP A 58 0.53 -17.67 -25.81
CA ASP A 58 -0.70 -17.30 -25.13
C ASP A 58 -1.92 -18.06 -25.67
N PHE A 59 -3.01 -18.04 -24.92
CA PHE A 59 -4.27 -18.69 -25.29
C PHE A 59 -4.86 -18.13 -26.57
N ALA A 60 -4.71 -16.83 -26.86
CA ALA A 60 -5.26 -16.24 -28.06
C ALA A 60 -4.60 -16.81 -29.33
N ILE A 61 -3.28 -16.98 -29.29
CA ILE A 61 -2.45 -17.59 -30.32
C ILE A 61 -2.73 -19.09 -30.37
N ALA A 62 -2.70 -19.78 -29.23
CA ALA A 62 -2.94 -21.21 -29.15
C ALA A 62 -4.36 -21.60 -29.63
N ALA A 63 -5.37 -20.79 -29.31
CA ALA A 63 -6.73 -21.01 -29.78
C ALA A 63 -6.87 -20.79 -31.30
N ARG A 64 -6.16 -19.80 -31.86
CA ARG A 64 -6.10 -19.62 -33.33
C ARG A 64 -5.42 -20.78 -34.02
N VAL A 65 -4.34 -21.30 -33.43
CA VAL A 65 -3.66 -22.49 -33.95
C VAL A 65 -4.58 -23.71 -33.86
N ALA A 66 -5.23 -23.96 -32.72
CA ALA A 66 -6.18 -25.07 -32.57
C ALA A 66 -7.35 -24.98 -33.56
N GLN A 67 -7.87 -23.77 -33.84
CA GLN A 67 -8.88 -23.55 -34.87
C GLN A 67 -8.40 -23.93 -36.28
N SER A 68 -7.11 -23.71 -36.59
CA SER A 68 -6.54 -24.13 -37.88
C SER A 68 -6.48 -25.65 -38.08
N PHE A 69 -6.59 -26.42 -36.99
CA PHE A 69 -6.68 -27.88 -36.97
C PHE A 69 -8.11 -28.39 -36.71
N ASN A 70 -9.13 -27.55 -36.92
CA ASN A 70 -10.55 -27.89 -36.76
C ASN A 70 -10.97 -28.28 -35.33
N TYR A 71 -10.22 -27.87 -34.30
CA TYR A 71 -10.63 -27.99 -32.90
C TYR A 71 -11.43 -26.77 -32.45
N GLN A 72 -12.56 -27.00 -31.75
CA GLN A 72 -13.25 -25.93 -31.03
C GLN A 72 -12.59 -25.74 -29.66
N VAL A 73 -12.23 -24.50 -29.32
CA VAL A 73 -11.63 -24.19 -28.02
C VAL A 73 -12.69 -23.57 -27.12
N LEU A 74 -12.91 -24.16 -25.96
CA LEU A 74 -13.77 -23.55 -24.95
C LEU A 74 -13.02 -22.38 -24.30
N LYS A 75 -13.61 -21.18 -24.35
CA LYS A 75 -13.08 -20.03 -23.60
C LYS A 75 -13.09 -20.40 -22.11
N PRO A 76 -11.96 -20.31 -21.39
CA PRO A 76 -11.98 -20.46 -19.94
C PRO A 76 -13.02 -19.50 -19.39
N LYS A 77 -13.90 -19.97 -18.50
CA LYS A 77 -14.77 -19.05 -17.76
C LYS A 77 -13.83 -18.09 -17.03
N GLU A 78 -13.89 -16.81 -17.36
CA GLU A 78 -13.41 -15.73 -16.50
C GLU A 78 -14.33 -15.70 -15.26
N SER A 79 -14.27 -16.75 -14.43
CA SER A 79 -14.73 -16.65 -13.05
C SER A 79 -13.56 -16.06 -12.26
N VAL A 80 -13.40 -14.75 -12.41
CA VAL A 80 -12.85 -13.91 -11.34
C VAL A 80 -13.94 -13.85 -10.26
N ASP A 81 -14.19 -15.00 -9.63
CA ASP A 81 -14.62 -15.01 -8.25
C ASP A 81 -13.37 -14.64 -7.46
N ASN A 82 -13.25 -13.36 -7.13
CA ASN A 82 -12.29 -12.81 -6.18
C ASN A 82 -12.46 -13.38 -4.75
N SER A 83 -13.27 -14.44 -4.58
CA SER A 83 -13.37 -15.29 -3.39
C SER A 83 -12.46 -16.53 -3.44
N SER A 84 -11.76 -16.78 -4.55
CA SER A 84 -10.86 -17.94 -4.71
C SER A 84 -9.42 -17.69 -4.27
N ALA A 85 -9.01 -16.45 -4.03
CA ALA A 85 -7.75 -16.13 -3.32
C ALA A 85 -7.74 -16.62 -1.86
N LEU A 86 -8.91 -17.03 -1.34
CA LEU A 86 -9.10 -17.60 0.00
C LEU A 86 -9.29 -19.14 -0.02
N ASN A 87 -9.31 -19.78 -1.19
CA ASN A 87 -9.54 -21.23 -1.33
C ASN A 87 -8.46 -21.92 -2.19
N VAL A 88 -7.19 -21.61 -1.93
CA VAL A 88 -6.07 -22.45 -2.38
C VAL A 88 -5.35 -22.98 -1.14
N GLY A 89 -6.12 -23.63 -0.27
CA GLY A 89 -5.57 -24.64 0.61
C GLY A 89 -5.22 -25.86 -0.24
N SER A 90 -4.03 -26.42 -0.02
CA SER A 90 -3.67 -27.77 -0.43
C SER A 90 -4.83 -28.78 -0.20
N GLU A 91 -4.81 -29.97 -0.81
CA GLU A 91 -5.76 -31.08 -0.58
C GLU A 91 -5.97 -31.50 0.92
N ILE A 92 -5.29 -30.81 1.84
CA ILE A 92 -5.28 -30.93 3.29
C ILE A 92 -6.36 -30.04 3.95
N ASP A 93 -6.79 -28.94 3.30
CA ASP A 93 -7.74 -27.97 3.87
C ASP A 93 -9.22 -28.28 3.56
N THR A 94 -9.54 -29.49 3.08
CA THR A 94 -10.95 -29.91 3.08
C THR A 94 -11.42 -30.02 4.52
N HIS A 95 -12.50 -29.32 4.87
CA HIS A 95 -13.12 -29.30 6.21
C HIS A 95 -13.21 -30.71 6.84
N GLU A 96 -13.44 -31.76 6.04
CA GLU A 96 -13.51 -33.15 6.51
C GLU A 96 -12.19 -33.73 7.01
N LYS A 97 -11.04 -33.40 6.42
CA LYS A 97 -9.73 -33.92 6.85
C LYS A 97 -9.17 -33.18 8.05
N ASN A 98 -9.56 -31.92 8.20
CA ASN A 98 -9.07 -31.02 9.25
C ASN A 98 -9.89 -31.11 10.56
N LYS A 99 -10.98 -31.88 10.60
CA LYS A 99 -11.65 -32.25 11.86
C LYS A 99 -10.74 -33.11 12.72
N GLY A 100 -10.71 -32.83 14.02
CA GLY A 100 -9.72 -33.43 14.91
C GLY A 100 -9.95 -33.05 16.36
N GLU A 101 -8.90 -32.54 16.99
CA GLU A 101 -8.93 -32.13 18.40
C GLU A 101 -9.42 -30.70 18.53
N THR A 102 -10.06 -30.38 19.66
CA THR A 102 -10.38 -29.00 20.02
C THR A 102 -9.10 -28.17 20.04
N ARG A 103 -9.09 -27.05 19.30
CA ARG A 103 -7.94 -26.15 19.21
C ARG A 103 -8.18 -24.85 19.99
N ALA A 104 -7.09 -24.16 20.29
CA ALA A 104 -7.16 -22.83 20.90
C ALA A 104 -7.81 -21.83 19.93
N PRO A 105 -8.72 -20.96 20.40
CA PRO A 105 -9.21 -19.86 19.58
C PRO A 105 -8.08 -18.88 19.25
N VAL A 106 -8.11 -18.36 18.03
CA VAL A 106 -7.27 -17.25 17.59
C VAL A 106 -8.07 -15.95 17.67
N ILE A 107 -7.64 -15.06 18.54
CA ILE A 107 -8.29 -13.79 18.86
C ILE A 107 -7.47 -12.64 18.30
N THR A 108 -8.08 -11.78 17.49
CA THR A 108 -7.48 -10.47 17.16
C THR A 108 -8.16 -9.38 17.96
N VAL A 109 -7.35 -8.49 18.53
CA VAL A 109 -7.83 -7.29 19.22
C VAL A 109 -7.81 -6.10 18.27
N LEU A 110 -8.97 -5.50 18.03
CA LEU A 110 -9.18 -4.35 17.14
C LEU A 110 -9.70 -3.15 17.93
N GLY A 111 -9.67 -1.96 17.32
CA GLY A 111 -10.18 -0.72 17.91
C GLY A 111 -9.36 0.50 17.53
N HIS A 112 -9.88 1.69 17.87
CA HIS A 112 -9.22 2.97 17.59
C HIS A 112 -7.92 3.15 18.38
N VAL A 113 -7.07 4.07 17.91
CA VAL A 113 -5.89 4.56 18.65
C VAL A 113 -6.32 5.05 20.04
N ASP A 114 -5.49 4.84 21.06
CA ASP A 114 -5.73 5.26 22.46
C ASP A 114 -6.96 4.70 23.19
N HIS A 115 -7.66 3.72 22.59
CA HIS A 115 -8.69 2.95 23.28
C HIS A 115 -8.12 1.91 24.26
N GLY A 116 -6.79 1.79 24.36
CA GLY A 116 -6.11 0.92 25.32
C GLY A 116 -6.03 -0.56 24.93
N LYS A 117 -5.98 -0.88 23.62
CA LYS A 117 -5.77 -2.24 23.10
C LYS A 117 -4.51 -2.90 23.67
N THR A 118 -3.37 -2.24 23.51
CA THR A 118 -2.07 -2.73 23.99
C THR A 118 -2.05 -2.83 25.51
N THR A 119 -2.68 -1.88 26.21
CA THR A 119 -2.83 -1.93 27.68
C THR A 119 -3.67 -3.13 28.14
N LEU A 120 -4.75 -3.45 27.43
CA LEU A 120 -5.58 -4.63 27.69
C LEU A 120 -4.78 -5.91 27.45
N LEU A 121 -4.06 -6.00 26.33
CA LEU A 121 -3.21 -7.14 25.99
C LEU A 121 -2.07 -7.34 27.00
N ASP A 122 -1.44 -6.26 27.46
CA ASP A 122 -0.44 -6.29 28.54
C ASP A 122 -1.01 -6.81 29.85
N ALA A 123 -2.21 -6.33 30.21
CA ALA A 123 -2.90 -6.79 31.41
C ALA A 123 -3.25 -8.29 31.34
N ILE A 124 -3.65 -8.78 30.16
CA ILE A 124 -3.91 -10.19 29.86
C ILE A 124 -2.61 -11.01 29.91
N ARG A 125 -1.53 -10.50 29.32
CA ARG A 125 -0.22 -11.17 29.23
C ARG A 125 0.55 -11.14 30.55
N GLN A 126 0.12 -10.34 31.52
CA GLN A 126 0.86 -10.01 32.74
C GLN A 126 2.27 -9.43 32.43
N SER A 127 2.39 -8.71 31.31
CA SER A 127 3.61 -8.04 30.85
C SER A 127 3.43 -6.52 30.83
N ASN A 128 4.54 -5.79 30.63
CA ASN A 128 4.56 -4.33 30.43
C ASN A 128 5.24 -3.99 29.09
N GLU A 129 4.68 -4.41 27.96
CA GLU A 129 5.18 -4.09 26.62
C GLU A 129 4.92 -2.63 26.23
N VAL A 130 3.83 -1.99 26.67
CA VAL A 130 3.55 -0.56 26.43
C VAL A 130 4.71 0.33 26.87
N SER A 131 5.42 -0.05 27.94
CA SER A 131 6.59 0.66 28.45
C SER A 131 7.86 0.48 27.61
N LYS A 132 7.89 -0.53 26.74
CA LYS A 132 9.02 -0.89 25.87
C LYS A 132 8.81 -0.44 24.42
N GLU A 133 7.57 -0.18 24.00
CA GLU A 133 7.26 0.30 22.66
C GLU A 133 7.60 1.79 22.49
N GLN A 134 8.30 2.11 21.40
CA GLN A 134 8.72 3.47 21.12
C GLN A 134 7.53 4.32 20.67
N GLY A 135 7.29 5.43 21.40
CA GLY A 135 6.13 6.29 21.17
C GLY A 135 4.83 5.82 21.82
N GLY A 136 4.85 4.73 22.60
CA GLY A 136 3.68 4.23 23.32
C GLY A 136 2.57 3.63 22.44
N ILE A 137 2.88 3.29 21.18
CA ILE A 137 1.94 2.72 20.22
C ILE A 137 2.48 1.41 19.62
N THR A 138 1.58 0.47 19.38
CA THR A 138 1.87 -0.79 18.71
C THR A 138 1.96 -0.60 17.20
N GLN A 139 3.12 -0.89 16.64
CA GLN A 139 3.43 -0.71 15.21
C GLN A 139 3.82 -2.01 14.50
N LYS A 140 3.98 -3.12 15.23
CA LYS A 140 4.26 -4.47 14.71
C LYS A 140 3.17 -5.43 15.13
N ILE A 141 2.98 -6.52 14.39
CA ILE A 141 1.99 -7.52 14.75
C ILE A 141 2.61 -8.50 15.74
N GLY A 142 2.17 -8.43 17.00
CA GLY A 142 2.54 -9.42 18.01
C GLY A 142 1.60 -10.62 17.97
N ALA A 143 2.11 -11.83 18.23
CA ALA A 143 1.24 -12.98 18.47
C ALA A 143 1.77 -13.82 19.62
N TYR A 144 0.92 -14.13 20.59
CA TYR A 144 1.28 -14.89 21.78
C TYR A 144 0.13 -15.75 22.26
N GLN A 145 0.44 -16.75 23.08
CA GLN A 145 -0.54 -17.72 23.56
C GLN A 145 -0.61 -17.68 25.08
N ILE A 146 -1.79 -17.51 25.66
CA ILE A 146 -1.97 -17.55 27.11
C ILE A 146 -2.73 -18.80 27.53
N LYS A 147 -2.47 -19.24 28.76
CA LYS A 147 -3.26 -20.27 29.42
C LYS A 147 -4.12 -19.59 30.48
N HIS A 148 -5.43 -19.73 30.34
CA HIS A 148 -6.39 -19.28 31.34
C HIS A 148 -7.22 -20.48 31.77
N ASN A 149 -7.15 -20.84 33.05
CA ASN A 149 -7.71 -22.08 33.60
C ASN A 149 -7.19 -23.32 32.86
N LYS A 150 -8.08 -24.05 32.18
CA LYS A 150 -7.73 -25.24 31.36
C LYS A 150 -7.67 -24.95 29.87
N SER A 151 -8.05 -23.74 29.46
CA SER A 151 -8.14 -23.34 28.06
C SER A 151 -6.92 -22.53 27.66
N THR A 152 -6.49 -22.75 26.42
CA THR A 152 -5.38 -22.02 25.81
C THR A 152 -5.96 -21.10 24.76
N MET A 153 -5.48 -19.85 24.68
CA MET A 153 -6.00 -18.83 23.76
C MET A 153 -4.84 -18.12 23.08
N THR A 154 -4.96 -17.88 21.78
CA THR A 154 -3.92 -17.20 21.00
C THR A 154 -4.37 -15.79 20.67
N PHE A 155 -3.60 -14.79 21.10
CA PHE A 155 -3.88 -13.38 20.83
C PHE A 155 -2.96 -12.88 19.71
N ILE A 156 -3.56 -12.13 18.78
CA ILE A 156 -2.87 -11.36 17.75
C ILE A 156 -3.09 -9.88 18.07
N ASP A 157 -2.00 -9.19 18.36
CA ASP A 157 -1.97 -7.75 18.58
C ASP A 157 -1.79 -7.05 17.24
N THR A 158 -2.78 -6.24 16.83
CA THR A 158 -2.71 -5.50 15.57
C THR A 158 -2.60 -4.00 15.80
N PRO A 159 -1.75 -3.29 15.03
CA PRO A 159 -1.66 -1.85 15.10
C PRO A 159 -3.00 -1.12 14.84
N GLY A 160 -3.30 -0.12 15.67
CA GLY A 160 -4.54 0.65 15.60
C GLY A 160 -4.59 1.74 14.53
N HIS A 161 -3.45 2.19 14.00
CA HIS A 161 -3.41 3.34 13.09
C HIS A 161 -3.94 2.98 11.69
N GLU A 162 -4.67 3.90 11.04
CA GLU A 162 -5.17 3.79 9.66
C GLU A 162 -4.16 3.28 8.63
N ALA A 163 -2.90 3.70 8.70
CA ALA A 163 -1.82 3.25 7.82
C ALA A 163 -1.62 1.73 7.81
N PHE A 164 -2.00 1.04 8.90
CA PHE A 164 -1.89 -0.40 9.07
C PHE A 164 -3.19 -1.17 8.76
N SER A 165 -4.11 -0.60 7.97
CA SER A 165 -5.36 -1.26 7.57
C SER A 165 -5.12 -2.62 6.87
N SER A 166 -4.05 -2.75 6.07
CA SER A 166 -3.66 -4.03 5.46
C SER A 166 -3.29 -5.10 6.51
N MET A 167 -2.59 -4.71 7.57
CA MET A 167 -2.27 -5.60 8.69
C MET A 167 -3.53 -6.06 9.44
N ARG A 168 -4.52 -5.17 9.62
CA ARG A 168 -5.80 -5.52 10.25
C ARG A 168 -6.58 -6.54 9.42
N ILE A 169 -6.64 -6.35 8.10
CA ILE A 169 -7.30 -7.28 7.16
C ILE A 169 -6.64 -8.67 7.24
N SER A 170 -5.30 -8.70 7.22
CA SER A 170 -4.56 -9.96 7.38
C SER A 170 -4.85 -10.62 8.72
N GLY A 171 -4.84 -9.87 9.83
CA GLY A 171 -5.24 -10.34 11.15
C GLY A 171 -6.64 -10.98 11.17
N THR A 172 -7.65 -10.28 10.64
CA THR A 172 -9.05 -10.78 10.61
C THR A 172 -9.26 -12.01 9.75
N SER A 173 -8.41 -12.26 8.75
CA SER A 173 -8.54 -13.42 7.86
C SER A 173 -8.14 -14.75 8.53
N VAL A 174 -7.34 -14.67 9.59
CA VAL A 174 -6.82 -15.83 10.33
C VAL A 174 -7.44 -16.01 11.71
N THR A 175 -8.42 -15.18 12.07
CA THR A 175 -9.03 -15.16 13.40
C THR A 175 -10.32 -15.92 13.47
N ASP A 176 -10.53 -16.54 14.62
CA ASP A 176 -11.78 -17.19 14.98
C ASP A 176 -12.72 -16.23 15.70
N ILE A 177 -12.16 -15.29 16.49
CA ILE A 177 -12.92 -14.32 17.29
C ILE A 177 -12.25 -12.95 17.19
N VAL A 178 -13.05 -11.89 17.07
CA VAL A 178 -12.57 -10.50 17.16
C VAL A 178 -12.96 -9.90 18.51
N VAL A 179 -12.02 -9.30 19.22
CA VAL A 179 -12.31 -8.47 20.39
C VAL A 179 -12.18 -7.01 19.99
N LEU A 180 -13.29 -6.28 19.96
CA LEU A 180 -13.31 -4.86 19.62
C LEU A 180 -13.25 -4.02 20.89
N VAL A 181 -12.16 -3.27 21.05
CA VAL A 181 -11.92 -2.40 22.22
C VAL A 181 -12.46 -1.00 21.94
N VAL A 182 -13.41 -0.57 22.76
CA VAL A 182 -14.05 0.74 22.69
C VAL A 182 -13.87 1.46 24.01
N ALA A 183 -13.31 2.67 24.01
CA ALA A 183 -13.14 3.42 25.24
C ALA A 183 -14.49 4.02 25.70
N ALA A 184 -14.78 3.90 27.00
CA ALA A 184 -16.05 4.32 27.59
C ALA A 184 -16.28 5.84 27.58
N ASP A 185 -15.21 6.62 27.51
CA ASP A 185 -15.16 8.08 27.44
C ASP A 185 -15.33 8.61 26.01
N ASP A 186 -14.71 7.94 25.02
CA ASP A 186 -14.73 8.37 23.61
C ASP A 186 -15.95 7.84 22.83
N GLY A 187 -16.24 6.54 22.96
CA GLY A 187 -17.25 5.84 22.17
C GLY A 187 -16.76 5.35 20.80
N LEU A 188 -17.67 5.21 19.84
CA LEU A 188 -17.34 4.71 18.50
C LEU A 188 -16.64 5.78 17.64
N MET A 189 -15.45 5.43 17.16
CA MET A 189 -14.62 6.26 16.27
C MET A 189 -14.55 5.64 14.86
N PRO A 190 -14.12 6.38 13.81
CA PRO A 190 -14.09 5.87 12.44
C PRO A 190 -13.34 4.54 12.26
N GLN A 191 -12.21 4.35 12.95
CA GLN A 191 -11.43 3.10 12.91
C GLN A 191 -12.15 1.93 13.61
N THR A 192 -12.95 2.22 14.64
CA THR A 192 -13.82 1.22 15.29
C THR A 192 -14.90 0.76 14.30
N ILE A 193 -15.51 1.69 13.56
CA ILE A 193 -16.52 1.38 12.53
C ILE A 193 -15.89 0.56 11.39
N GLU A 194 -14.68 0.93 10.94
CA GLU A 194 -13.93 0.14 9.95
C GLU A 194 -13.71 -1.30 10.44
N SER A 195 -13.31 -1.46 11.71
CA SER A 195 -13.08 -2.77 12.32
C SER A 195 -14.36 -3.61 12.43
N ILE A 196 -15.50 -2.99 12.75
CA ILE A 196 -16.81 -3.66 12.74
C ILE A 196 -17.13 -4.19 11.34
N ASN A 197 -16.94 -3.36 10.31
CA ASN A 197 -17.21 -3.74 8.93
C ASN A 197 -16.30 -4.89 8.47
N HIS A 198 -15.02 -4.87 8.82
CA HIS A 198 -14.09 -5.97 8.50
C HIS A 198 -14.51 -7.28 9.16
N ALA A 199 -14.85 -7.27 10.45
CA ALA A 199 -15.30 -8.45 11.16
C ALA A 199 -16.60 -9.02 10.57
N LYS A 200 -17.56 -8.15 10.22
CA LYS A 200 -18.82 -8.53 9.56
C LYS A 200 -18.59 -9.13 8.18
N ASN A 201 -17.77 -8.49 7.35
CA ASN A 201 -17.47 -8.98 6.00
C ASN A 201 -16.74 -10.33 6.01
N ALA A 202 -15.93 -10.57 7.03
CA ALA A 202 -15.24 -11.84 7.25
C ALA A 202 -16.12 -12.90 7.93
N SER A 203 -17.36 -12.57 8.33
CA SER A 203 -18.26 -13.44 9.11
C SER A 203 -17.60 -13.98 10.39
N VAL A 204 -16.75 -13.18 11.03
CA VAL A 204 -16.06 -13.57 12.26
C VAL A 204 -16.87 -13.06 13.47
N PRO A 205 -17.19 -13.92 14.46
CA PRO A 205 -17.93 -13.50 15.64
C PRO A 205 -17.10 -12.50 16.47
N MET A 206 -17.76 -11.52 17.07
CA MET A 206 -17.11 -10.42 17.77
C MET A 206 -17.60 -10.27 19.22
N ILE A 207 -16.68 -9.86 20.09
CA ILE A 207 -16.95 -9.48 21.49
C ILE A 207 -16.55 -8.01 21.64
N ILE A 208 -17.40 -7.22 22.30
CA ILE A 208 -17.10 -5.82 22.59
C ILE A 208 -16.50 -5.70 23.99
N ALA A 209 -15.27 -5.20 24.07
CA ALA A 209 -14.62 -4.85 25.33
C ALA A 209 -14.72 -3.33 25.54
N VAL A 210 -15.60 -2.90 26.45
CA VAL A 210 -15.76 -1.47 26.78
C VAL A 210 -14.71 -1.09 27.83
N ASN A 211 -13.62 -0.46 27.39
CA ASN A 211 -12.46 -0.16 28.22
C ASN A 211 -12.58 1.19 28.94
N LYS A 212 -11.71 1.45 29.93
CA LYS A 212 -11.65 2.70 30.73
C LYS A 212 -12.90 2.97 31.58
N ILE A 213 -13.57 1.93 32.09
CA ILE A 213 -14.72 2.08 33.02
C ILE A 213 -14.37 2.73 34.36
N ASP A 214 -13.08 2.91 34.64
CA ASP A 214 -12.55 3.58 35.83
C ASP A 214 -12.57 5.11 35.75
N LEU A 215 -12.84 5.68 34.57
CA LEU A 215 -12.97 7.13 34.39
C LEU A 215 -14.39 7.60 34.71
N ASP A 216 -14.52 8.76 35.35
CA ASP A 216 -15.82 9.36 35.71
C ASP A 216 -16.71 9.68 34.48
N GLY A 217 -16.10 9.83 33.30
CA GLY A 217 -16.80 10.07 32.03
C GLY A 217 -17.32 8.81 31.33
N ALA A 218 -17.13 7.61 31.90
CA ALA A 218 -17.50 6.35 31.28
C ALA A 218 -19.02 6.22 31.09
N ASN A 219 -19.48 6.04 29.85
CA ASN A 219 -20.88 5.83 29.53
C ASN A 219 -21.08 4.61 28.62
N ILE A 220 -21.39 3.46 29.24
CA ILE A 220 -21.59 2.18 28.55
C ILE A 220 -22.90 2.21 27.72
N ASP A 221 -23.96 2.83 28.22
CA ASP A 221 -25.26 2.86 27.54
C ASP A 221 -25.19 3.64 26.22
N LYS A 222 -24.42 4.73 26.19
CA LYS A 222 -24.13 5.49 24.96
C LYS A 222 -23.46 4.60 23.91
N ILE A 223 -22.49 3.77 24.32
CA ILE A 223 -21.79 2.87 23.39
C ILE A 223 -22.73 1.80 22.86
N LYS A 224 -23.58 1.21 23.72
CA LYS A 224 -24.59 0.23 23.29
C LYS A 224 -25.54 0.81 22.25
N ALA A 225 -25.98 2.05 22.44
CA ALA A 225 -26.81 2.76 21.46
C ALA A 225 -26.07 2.96 20.12
N GLN A 226 -24.81 3.42 20.16
CA GLN A 226 -23.98 3.61 18.96
C GLN A 226 -23.70 2.29 18.22
N LEU A 227 -23.47 1.19 18.93
CA LEU A 227 -23.29 -0.13 18.33
C LEU A 227 -24.56 -0.58 17.59
N ALA A 228 -25.73 -0.35 18.18
CA ALA A 228 -27.01 -0.67 17.55
C ALA A 228 -27.23 0.10 16.23
N GLU A 229 -26.79 1.36 16.15
CA GLU A 229 -26.83 2.15 14.90
C GLU A 229 -25.98 1.52 13.77
N HIS A 230 -24.93 0.78 14.13
CA HIS A 230 -24.08 0.04 13.20
C HIS A 230 -24.48 -1.44 13.07
N GLU A 231 -25.73 -1.78 13.41
CA GLU A 231 -26.30 -3.13 13.37
C GLU A 231 -25.49 -4.15 14.19
N VAL A 232 -24.89 -3.71 15.30
CA VAL A 232 -24.23 -4.57 16.29
C VAL A 232 -25.09 -4.56 17.54
N ILE A 233 -25.95 -5.57 17.69
CA ILE A 233 -26.90 -5.65 18.80
C ILE A 233 -26.28 -6.47 19.92
N VAL A 234 -26.13 -5.86 21.09
CA VAL A 234 -25.57 -6.52 22.29
C VAL A 234 -26.60 -7.43 22.98
N GLU A 235 -26.12 -8.42 23.74
CA GLU A 235 -26.96 -9.40 24.47
C GLU A 235 -28.02 -8.75 25.36
N ASP A 236 -27.68 -7.66 26.07
CA ASP A 236 -28.61 -6.92 26.94
C ASP A 236 -29.83 -6.36 26.20
N LEU A 237 -29.69 -6.13 24.89
CA LEU A 237 -30.75 -5.64 24.00
C LEU A 237 -31.39 -6.77 23.19
N GLY A 238 -31.12 -8.02 23.53
CA GLY A 238 -31.63 -9.21 22.85
C GLY A 238 -30.85 -9.61 21.59
N GLY A 239 -29.63 -9.12 21.42
CA GLY A 239 -28.73 -9.50 20.32
C GLY A 239 -27.80 -10.67 20.65
N GLU A 240 -26.83 -10.92 19.77
CA GLU A 240 -25.87 -12.04 19.87
C GLU A 240 -24.47 -11.59 20.31
N VAL A 241 -24.22 -10.27 20.37
CA VAL A 241 -22.88 -9.74 20.63
C VAL A 241 -22.65 -9.54 22.13
N ILE A 242 -21.68 -10.27 22.67
CA ILE A 242 -21.28 -10.15 24.08
C ILE A 242 -20.60 -8.80 24.29
N CYS A 243 -21.01 -8.06 25.32
CA CYS A 243 -20.46 -6.76 25.68
C CYS A 243 -19.91 -6.80 27.12
N VAL A 244 -18.59 -6.77 27.27
CA VAL A 244 -17.92 -6.89 28.57
C VAL A 244 -17.30 -5.54 28.98
N PRO A 245 -17.70 -4.96 30.11
CA PRO A 245 -17.06 -3.76 30.66
C PRO A 245 -15.71 -4.10 31.31
N VAL A 246 -14.64 -3.44 30.89
CA VAL A 246 -13.27 -3.69 31.36
C VAL A 246 -12.54 -2.43 31.79
N SER A 247 -11.66 -2.55 32.79
CA SER A 247 -10.63 -1.56 33.10
C SER A 247 -9.29 -2.23 32.96
N ALA A 248 -8.59 -1.98 31.84
CA ALA A 248 -7.27 -2.54 31.59
C ALA A 248 -6.25 -2.12 32.67
N LEU A 249 -6.35 -0.88 33.16
CA LEU A 249 -5.42 -0.32 34.15
C LEU A 249 -5.62 -0.94 35.54
N ASN A 250 -6.88 -1.07 35.98
CA ASN A 250 -7.20 -1.68 37.27
C ASN A 250 -7.37 -3.21 37.21
N LYS A 251 -7.19 -3.81 36.02
CA LYS A 251 -7.37 -5.24 35.74
C LYS A 251 -8.75 -5.78 36.15
N LYS A 252 -9.80 -4.97 35.97
CA LYS A 252 -11.20 -5.36 36.25
C LYS A 252 -11.88 -5.82 34.96
N GLY A 253 -12.70 -6.86 35.05
CA GLY A 253 -13.46 -7.41 33.91
C GLY A 253 -12.62 -8.24 32.92
N ILE A 254 -11.30 -8.38 33.13
CA ILE A 254 -10.44 -9.17 32.24
C ILE A 254 -10.77 -10.66 32.35
N ASP A 255 -11.00 -11.18 33.56
CA ASP A 255 -11.38 -12.60 33.73
C ASP A 255 -12.71 -12.90 33.04
N GLU A 256 -13.70 -12.01 33.17
CA GLU A 256 -15.01 -12.12 32.49
C GLU A 256 -14.88 -12.06 30.96
N LEU A 257 -13.97 -11.23 30.43
CA LEU A 257 -13.66 -11.18 29.01
C LEU A 257 -13.05 -12.51 28.53
N LEU A 258 -12.11 -13.08 29.29
CA LEU A 258 -11.49 -14.37 28.95
C LEU A 258 -12.48 -15.54 29.04
N GLU A 259 -13.38 -15.53 30.02
CA GLU A 259 -14.48 -16.50 30.13
C GLU A 259 -15.44 -16.39 28.94
N SER A 260 -15.79 -15.16 28.53
CA SER A 260 -16.65 -14.91 27.36
C SER A 260 -16.01 -15.41 26.05
N ILE A 261 -14.71 -15.19 25.88
CA ILE A 261 -13.95 -15.73 24.73
C ILE A 261 -13.98 -17.26 24.73
N ASN A 262 -13.78 -17.88 25.90
CA ASN A 262 -13.83 -19.34 26.01
C ASN A 262 -15.22 -19.89 25.67
N LEU A 263 -16.27 -19.27 26.20
CA LEU A 263 -17.66 -19.66 25.90
C LEU A 263 -17.95 -19.58 24.40
N LEU A 264 -17.58 -18.47 23.76
CA LEU A 264 -17.77 -18.28 22.32
C LEU A 264 -16.96 -19.29 21.49
N SER A 265 -15.76 -19.64 21.94
CA SER A 265 -14.94 -20.69 21.32
C SER A 265 -15.57 -22.07 21.41
N GLU A 266 -16.23 -22.39 22.53
CA GLU A 266 -16.93 -23.68 22.72
C GLU A 266 -18.17 -23.77 21.84
N ILE A 267 -18.93 -22.67 21.70
CA ILE A 267 -20.11 -22.59 20.82
C ILE A 267 -19.72 -22.78 19.34
N ASN A 268 -18.56 -22.26 18.93
CA ASN A 268 -18.08 -22.36 17.55
C ASN A 268 -17.39 -23.70 17.22
N GLU A 269 -17.27 -24.62 18.18
CA GLU A 269 -16.70 -25.97 17.98
C GLU A 269 -15.37 -25.96 17.21
N LEU A 270 -14.41 -25.11 17.64
CA LEU A 270 -13.14 -24.95 16.92
C LEU A 270 -12.29 -26.23 16.97
N GLU A 271 -12.14 -26.87 15.81
CA GLU A 271 -11.35 -28.10 15.63
C GLU A 271 -10.14 -27.88 14.72
N ALA A 272 -9.06 -28.63 14.96
CA ALA A 272 -8.00 -28.86 13.98
C ALA A 272 -7.38 -30.25 14.13
N ASN A 273 -6.85 -30.76 13.02
CA ASN A 273 -6.12 -32.02 13.01
C ASN A 273 -4.61 -31.76 13.10
N SER A 274 -4.00 -32.06 14.25
CA SER A 274 -2.56 -31.88 14.48
C SER A 274 -1.68 -32.91 13.75
N ASN A 275 -2.26 -34.01 13.25
CA ASN A 275 -1.51 -35.13 12.65
C ASN A 275 -1.25 -34.96 11.14
N LEU A 276 -1.80 -33.91 10.53
CA LEU A 276 -1.55 -33.58 9.13
C LEU A 276 -0.21 -32.84 8.97
N PRO A 277 0.35 -32.80 7.75
CA PRO A 277 1.43 -31.86 7.44
C PRO A 277 1.00 -30.44 7.79
N GLY A 278 1.89 -29.70 8.44
CA GLY A 278 1.63 -28.34 8.88
C GLY A 278 1.22 -27.40 7.74
N MET A 279 0.17 -26.64 7.96
CA MET A 279 -0.21 -25.50 7.14
C MET A 279 -0.45 -24.29 8.03
N GLY A 280 -0.01 -23.12 7.59
CA GLY A 280 -0.12 -21.88 8.33
C GLY A 280 -0.13 -20.65 7.44
N VAL A 281 -0.17 -19.48 8.06
CA VAL A 281 -0.19 -18.19 7.38
C VAL A 281 0.88 -17.29 8.00
N VAL A 282 1.61 -16.57 7.16
CA VAL A 282 2.60 -15.58 7.61
C VAL A 282 1.86 -14.38 8.22
N ILE A 283 2.08 -14.12 9.50
CA ILE A 283 1.56 -12.96 10.21
C ILE A 283 2.48 -11.75 10.01
N GLU A 284 3.79 -11.95 10.17
CA GLU A 284 4.78 -10.90 10.02
C GLU A 284 6.10 -11.50 9.51
N SER A 285 6.86 -10.73 8.74
CA SER A 285 8.22 -11.09 8.35
C SER A 285 9.16 -9.90 8.50
N TYR A 286 10.36 -10.18 8.99
CA TYR A 286 11.40 -9.18 9.22
C TYR A 286 12.79 -9.80 9.07
N SER A 287 13.81 -8.96 8.94
CA SER A 287 15.20 -9.40 8.79
C SER A 287 16.01 -8.97 9.99
N ASP A 288 16.67 -9.93 10.64
CA ASP A 288 17.60 -9.67 11.74
C ASP A 288 19.05 -9.79 11.25
N PRO A 289 19.96 -8.89 11.67
CA PRO A 289 21.33 -8.85 11.14
C PRO A 289 22.17 -10.08 11.47
N GLN A 290 21.90 -10.73 12.61
CA GLN A 290 22.65 -11.89 13.08
C GLN A 290 21.96 -13.20 12.69
N LYS A 291 20.63 -13.17 12.66
CA LYS A 291 19.78 -14.35 12.51
C LYS A 291 19.24 -14.54 11.08
N GLY A 292 19.33 -13.52 10.23
CA GLY A 292 18.82 -13.53 8.86
C GLY A 292 17.30 -13.30 8.79
N PRO A 293 16.66 -13.70 7.68
CA PRO A 293 15.21 -13.58 7.50
C PRO A 293 14.44 -14.44 8.49
N MET A 294 13.42 -13.86 9.12
CA MET A 294 12.54 -14.54 10.07
C MET A 294 11.09 -14.22 9.72
N SER A 295 10.22 -15.21 9.92
CA SER A 295 8.78 -15.09 9.66
C SER A 295 7.99 -15.63 10.83
N THR A 296 7.11 -14.81 11.38
CA THR A 296 6.09 -15.22 12.35
C THR A 296 4.95 -15.87 11.58
N VAL A 297 4.66 -17.13 11.87
CA VAL A 297 3.63 -17.93 11.20
C VAL A 297 2.60 -18.37 12.23
N LEU A 298 1.32 -18.23 11.90
CA LEU A 298 0.24 -18.87 12.64
C LEU A 298 -0.03 -20.24 12.04
N VAL A 299 0.12 -21.30 12.83
CA VAL A 299 -0.25 -22.66 12.38
C VAL A 299 -1.78 -22.77 12.33
N LYS A 300 -2.36 -23.06 11.18
CA LYS A 300 -3.82 -23.23 10.99
C LYS A 300 -4.23 -24.69 11.16
N SER A 301 -3.48 -25.61 10.57
CA SER A 301 -3.74 -27.05 10.61
C SER A 301 -2.44 -27.84 10.56
N GLY A 302 -2.49 -29.11 10.98
CA GLY A 302 -1.31 -29.95 11.09
C GLY A 302 -0.33 -29.45 12.17
N SER A 303 0.89 -29.96 12.14
CA SER A 303 1.96 -29.52 13.03
C SER A 303 3.23 -29.24 12.24
N PHE A 304 4.02 -28.28 12.73
CA PHE A 304 5.33 -27.94 12.21
C PHE A 304 6.38 -28.54 13.12
N PHE A 305 7.36 -29.23 12.55
CA PHE A 305 8.47 -29.84 13.26
C PHE A 305 9.80 -29.19 12.87
N LEU A 306 10.74 -29.15 13.80
CA LEU A 306 12.10 -28.72 13.52
C LEU A 306 12.70 -29.57 12.39
N GLY A 307 13.22 -28.93 11.35
CA GLY A 307 13.78 -29.57 10.16
C GLY A 307 12.82 -29.76 8.99
N ASP A 308 11.53 -29.44 9.16
CA ASP A 308 10.54 -29.54 8.08
C ASP A 308 10.91 -28.66 6.89
N LEU A 309 10.56 -29.14 5.70
CA LEU A 309 10.72 -28.41 4.45
C LEU A 309 9.43 -27.64 4.17
N LEU A 310 9.53 -26.32 4.13
CA LEU A 310 8.42 -25.41 3.93
C LEU A 310 8.42 -24.83 2.51
N VAL A 311 7.22 -24.59 2.01
CA VAL A 311 6.96 -23.71 0.86
C VAL A 311 6.14 -22.52 1.37
N VAL A 312 6.64 -21.31 1.14
CA VAL A 312 6.00 -20.04 1.49
C VAL A 312 5.91 -19.19 0.24
N GLY A 313 4.69 -18.94 -0.24
CA GLY A 313 4.49 -18.23 -1.51
C GLY A 313 5.27 -18.90 -2.65
N THR A 314 6.28 -18.20 -3.18
CA THR A 314 7.19 -18.70 -4.26
C THR A 314 8.57 -19.15 -3.77
N ILE A 315 8.77 -19.20 -2.46
CA ILE A 315 10.05 -19.49 -1.81
C ILE A 315 9.95 -20.85 -1.10
N SER A 316 11.06 -21.56 -0.96
CA SER A 316 11.15 -22.74 -0.09
C SER A 316 12.40 -22.71 0.78
N GLY A 317 12.32 -23.36 1.93
CA GLY A 317 13.43 -23.46 2.88
C GLY A 317 13.14 -24.50 3.97
N LYS A 318 14.16 -24.83 4.76
CA LYS A 318 14.01 -25.77 5.88
C LYS A 318 13.98 -25.01 7.20
N ILE A 319 13.13 -25.45 8.12
CA ILE A 319 13.07 -24.92 9.48
C ILE A 319 14.38 -25.24 10.19
N ARG A 320 15.17 -24.22 10.52
CA ARG A 320 16.41 -24.34 11.31
C ARG A 320 16.17 -24.15 12.79
N GLN A 321 15.19 -23.32 13.13
CA GLN A 321 14.81 -23.01 14.50
C GLN A 321 13.38 -22.50 14.54
N MET A 322 12.66 -22.84 15.61
CA MET A 322 11.35 -22.29 15.94
C MET A 322 11.38 -21.68 17.34
N ILE A 323 10.68 -20.56 17.49
CA ILE A 323 10.55 -19.82 18.74
C ILE A 323 9.07 -19.47 18.93
N ASP A 324 8.54 -19.61 20.14
CA ASP A 324 7.16 -19.24 20.46
C ASP A 324 6.98 -17.73 20.72
N GLY A 325 5.75 -17.30 21.02
CA GLY A 325 5.41 -15.91 21.31
C GLY A 325 6.01 -15.34 22.61
N PHE A 326 6.61 -16.16 23.48
CA PHE A 326 7.35 -15.71 24.67
C PHE A 326 8.87 -15.69 24.48
N GLY A 327 9.36 -16.12 23.32
CA GLY A 327 10.78 -16.17 23.01
C GLY A 327 11.45 -17.50 23.40
N GLU A 328 10.68 -18.52 23.77
CA GLU A 328 11.20 -19.84 24.11
C GLU A 328 11.37 -20.70 22.85
N LYS A 329 12.42 -21.53 22.82
CA LYS A 329 12.66 -22.44 21.69
C LYS A 329 11.70 -23.61 21.78
N ILE A 330 11.07 -23.94 20.65
CA ILE A 330 10.15 -25.07 20.55
C ILE A 330 10.57 -26.00 19.41
N ASP A 331 10.33 -27.30 19.59
CA ASP A 331 10.61 -28.32 18.57
C ASP A 331 9.37 -28.69 17.75
N VAL A 332 8.18 -28.42 18.28
CA VAL A 332 6.88 -28.70 17.66
C VAL A 332 5.95 -27.52 17.85
N ALA A 333 5.37 -27.03 16.77
CA ALA A 333 4.28 -26.05 16.79
C ALA A 333 2.97 -26.70 16.34
N LYS A 334 1.97 -26.69 17.22
CA LYS A 334 0.63 -27.26 17.01
C LYS A 334 -0.33 -26.23 16.39
N PRO A 335 -1.51 -26.64 15.90
CA PRO A 335 -2.52 -25.69 15.43
C PRO A 335 -2.81 -24.57 16.42
N SER A 336 -3.06 -23.37 15.89
CA SER A 336 -3.28 -22.12 16.61
C SER A 336 -2.07 -21.58 17.39
N THR A 337 -0.89 -22.20 17.27
CA THR A 337 0.33 -21.70 17.92
C THR A 337 1.00 -20.68 17.00
N PRO A 338 1.27 -19.44 17.47
CA PRO A 338 2.12 -18.51 16.75
C PRO A 338 3.58 -18.92 16.90
N THR A 339 4.32 -18.98 15.80
CA THR A 339 5.70 -19.48 15.80
C THR A 339 6.58 -18.65 14.89
N LEU A 340 7.67 -18.13 15.44
CA LEU A 340 8.73 -17.49 14.68
C LEU A 340 9.63 -18.57 14.08
N ILE A 341 9.64 -18.62 12.75
CA ILE A 341 10.38 -19.60 11.96
C ILE A 341 11.63 -18.95 11.38
N MET A 342 12.76 -19.65 11.52
CA MET A 342 14.05 -19.29 10.94
C MET A 342 14.50 -20.35 9.93
N GLY A 343 15.18 -19.91 8.85
CA GLY A 343 15.77 -20.82 7.85
C GLY A 343 15.21 -20.70 6.43
N LEU A 344 14.26 -19.79 6.22
CA LEU A 344 13.82 -19.38 4.89
C LEU A 344 14.87 -18.45 4.25
N PRO A 345 15.09 -18.54 2.93
CA PRO A 345 16.16 -17.80 2.25
C PRO A 345 15.85 -16.31 2.04
N GLY A 346 14.62 -15.85 2.32
CA GLY A 346 14.18 -14.49 2.08
C GLY A 346 12.97 -14.11 2.94
N ILE A 347 12.57 -12.84 2.80
CA ILE A 347 11.44 -12.25 3.51
C ILE A 347 10.17 -12.62 2.76
N ASN A 348 9.17 -13.08 3.50
CA ASN A 348 7.89 -13.53 2.96
C ASN A 348 6.83 -12.43 3.14
N LYS A 349 5.78 -12.46 2.34
CA LYS A 349 4.73 -11.46 2.45
C LYS A 349 3.77 -11.82 3.57
N VAL A 350 3.27 -10.81 4.27
CA VAL A 350 2.14 -10.99 5.19
C VAL A 350 0.95 -11.57 4.43
N GLY A 351 0.33 -12.61 4.99
CA GLY A 351 -0.77 -13.36 4.38
C GLY A 351 -0.34 -14.51 3.47
N ASP A 352 0.96 -14.69 3.18
CA ASP A 352 1.41 -15.86 2.41
C ASP A 352 1.08 -17.16 3.15
N ILE A 353 0.58 -18.14 2.40
CA ILE A 353 0.32 -19.49 2.91
C ILE A 353 1.65 -20.24 3.03
N VAL A 354 1.84 -20.86 4.19
CA VAL A 354 2.97 -21.71 4.54
C VAL A 354 2.52 -23.16 4.55
N GLU A 355 3.20 -24.02 3.79
CA GLU A 355 2.89 -25.44 3.70
C GLU A 355 4.13 -26.30 3.97
N VAL A 356 3.99 -27.30 4.83
CA VAL A 356 4.98 -28.37 5.03
C VAL A 356 4.88 -29.37 3.88
N VAL A 357 6.00 -29.61 3.21
CA VAL A 357 6.07 -30.50 2.05
C VAL A 357 7.14 -31.55 2.24
N ASN A 358 6.73 -32.82 2.21
CA ASN A 358 7.63 -33.95 2.50
C ASN A 358 8.62 -34.29 1.36
N ASN A 359 8.53 -33.66 0.19
CA ASN A 359 9.33 -34.03 -1.00
C ASN A 359 9.76 -32.81 -1.82
N GLU A 360 11.07 -32.65 -2.02
CA GLU A 360 11.67 -31.58 -2.83
C GLU A 360 11.16 -31.53 -4.28
N LYS A 361 10.76 -32.68 -4.87
CA LYS A 361 10.16 -32.71 -6.21
C LYS A 361 8.79 -32.03 -6.24
N LYS A 362 7.98 -32.18 -5.19
CA LYS A 362 6.67 -31.51 -5.08
C LYS A 362 6.85 -30.01 -4.90
N VAL A 363 7.82 -29.60 -4.08
CA VAL A 363 8.18 -28.18 -3.89
C VAL A 363 8.46 -27.48 -5.22
N ARG A 364 9.29 -28.08 -6.09
CA ARG A 364 9.61 -27.50 -7.40
C ARG A 364 8.37 -27.33 -8.28
N LYS A 365 7.45 -28.29 -8.28
CA LYS A 365 6.20 -28.20 -9.04
C LYS A 365 5.32 -27.05 -8.54
N ILE A 366 5.11 -26.96 -7.23
CA ILE A 366 4.28 -25.92 -6.60
C ILE A 366 4.85 -24.52 -6.90
N ILE A 367 6.16 -24.33 -6.73
CA ILE A 367 6.80 -23.05 -7.01
C ILE A 367 6.68 -22.69 -8.50
N HIS A 368 6.91 -23.64 -9.40
CA HIS A 368 6.80 -23.41 -10.84
C HIS A 368 5.40 -22.99 -11.25
N GLU A 369 4.38 -23.67 -10.72
CA GLU A 369 2.97 -23.34 -10.96
C GLU A 369 2.59 -21.96 -10.43
N ARG A 370 3.00 -21.62 -9.20
CA ARG A 370 2.76 -20.29 -8.60
C ARG A 370 3.46 -19.17 -9.36
N LEU A 371 4.69 -19.39 -9.83
CA LEU A 371 5.43 -18.43 -10.66
C LEU A 371 4.78 -18.23 -12.03
N ARG A 372 4.25 -19.30 -12.64
CA ARG A 372 3.48 -19.22 -13.88
C ARG A 372 2.25 -18.33 -13.66
N ASN A 373 1.45 -18.62 -12.63
CA ASN A 373 0.22 -17.88 -12.27
C ASN A 373 0.48 -16.37 -12.07
N LYS A 374 1.53 -16.03 -11.33
CA LYS A 374 1.89 -14.63 -11.05
C LYS A 374 2.27 -13.81 -12.30
N LYS A 375 2.84 -14.47 -13.34
CA LYS A 375 3.14 -13.80 -14.62
C LYS A 375 1.87 -13.45 -15.40
N TYR A 376 0.80 -14.25 -15.29
CA TYR A 376 -0.47 -13.95 -15.96
C TYR A 376 -1.12 -12.69 -15.38
N ASP A 377 -1.15 -12.55 -14.04
CA ASP A 377 -1.77 -11.40 -13.38
C ASP A 377 -1.06 -10.08 -13.74
N GLN A 378 0.26 -10.10 -13.93
CA GLN A 378 1.04 -8.92 -14.30
C GLN A 378 0.91 -8.52 -15.78
N ALA A 379 0.63 -9.47 -16.67
CA ALA A 379 0.46 -9.22 -18.10
C ALA A 379 -0.88 -8.50 -18.42
N GLY A 380 -1.91 -8.66 -17.58
CA GLY A 380 -3.21 -8.00 -17.77
C GLY A 380 -3.25 -6.53 -17.34
N VAL A 381 -2.39 -6.10 -16.42
CA VAL A 381 -2.44 -4.75 -15.78
C VAL A 381 -1.53 -3.73 -16.47
N THR A 382 -0.54 -4.18 -17.24
CA THR A 382 0.58 -3.33 -17.71
C THR A 382 0.24 -2.43 -18.90
N THR A 383 -0.70 -2.79 -19.77
CA THR A 383 -0.88 -2.10 -21.06
C THR A 383 -1.66 -0.78 -20.98
N LEU A 384 -2.65 -0.65 -20.09
CA LEU A 384 -3.43 0.60 -19.94
C LEU A 384 -2.75 1.60 -18.98
N SER A 385 -2.21 1.09 -17.88
CA SER A 385 -1.60 1.89 -16.80
C SER A 385 -0.32 2.61 -17.26
N GLN A 386 0.48 1.98 -18.13
CA GLN A 386 1.75 2.55 -18.61
C GLN A 386 1.56 3.58 -19.73
N VAL A 387 0.47 3.51 -20.49
CA VAL A 387 0.16 4.48 -21.55
C VAL A 387 -0.35 5.80 -20.95
N VAL A 388 -1.12 5.74 -19.86
CA VAL A 388 -1.60 6.95 -19.16
C VAL A 388 -0.46 7.66 -18.41
N LYS A 389 0.46 6.91 -17.78
CA LYS A 389 1.61 7.49 -17.06
C LYS A 389 2.65 8.18 -17.95
N ARG A 390 2.73 7.82 -19.25
CA ARG A 390 3.66 8.47 -20.20
C ARG A 390 3.12 9.75 -20.84
N ALA A 391 1.83 10.05 -20.68
CA ALA A 391 1.17 11.18 -21.33
C ALA A 391 1.21 12.49 -20.50
N LYS A 392 1.57 12.44 -19.21
CA LYS A 392 1.77 13.61 -18.35
C LYS A 392 3.25 13.75 -18.03
N ALA A 393 4.00 14.37 -18.94
CA ALA A 393 5.36 14.82 -18.69
C ALA A 393 5.36 16.34 -18.79
N SER A 394 4.85 17.00 -17.76
CA SER A 394 4.83 18.46 -17.65
C SER A 394 5.47 18.87 -16.35
N LYS A 395 6.77 19.18 -16.36
CA LYS A 395 7.54 19.84 -15.27
C LYS A 395 6.96 19.68 -13.86
N GLU A 396 6.81 18.43 -13.42
CA GLU A 396 6.43 18.12 -12.05
C GLU A 396 7.71 18.03 -11.23
N GLN A 397 7.70 18.55 -10.00
CA GLN A 397 8.80 18.31 -9.06
C GLN A 397 8.64 16.88 -8.55
N GLU A 398 9.62 16.03 -8.86
CA GLU A 398 9.64 14.62 -8.45
C GLU A 398 10.57 14.44 -7.26
N ILE A 399 10.07 13.79 -6.20
CA ILE A 399 10.90 13.34 -5.08
C ILE A 399 11.07 11.83 -5.19
N ASN A 400 12.31 11.39 -5.31
CA ASN A 400 12.65 9.99 -5.42
C ASN A 400 12.94 9.39 -4.03
N VAL A 401 12.17 8.40 -3.62
CA VAL A 401 12.29 7.79 -2.29
C VAL A 401 12.82 6.37 -2.41
N ILE A 402 13.87 6.07 -1.65
CA ILE A 402 14.24 4.69 -1.31
C ILE A 402 13.73 4.40 0.09
N LEU A 403 12.84 3.42 0.18
CA LEU A 403 12.21 3.03 1.43
C LEU A 403 12.83 1.73 1.95
N LYS A 404 13.36 1.79 3.18
CA LYS A 404 13.86 0.65 3.93
C LYS A 404 13.09 0.53 5.24
N THR A 405 12.53 -0.64 5.52
CA THR A 405 11.75 -0.87 6.74
C THR A 405 12.25 -2.04 7.57
N GLY A 406 11.90 -2.05 8.86
CA GLY A 406 12.20 -3.17 9.76
C GLY A 406 11.39 -4.44 9.48
N SER A 407 10.12 -4.30 9.08
CA SER A 407 9.23 -5.43 8.75
C SER A 407 8.45 -5.22 7.44
N ASP A 408 7.97 -6.31 6.86
CA ASP A 408 7.16 -6.29 5.62
C ASP A 408 5.83 -5.55 5.80
N GLY A 409 5.16 -5.74 6.95
CA GLY A 409 3.95 -5.00 7.23
C GLY A 409 4.22 -3.49 7.34
N SER A 410 5.34 -3.08 7.95
CA SER A 410 5.73 -1.67 8.01
C SER A 410 6.01 -1.09 6.62
N LEU A 411 6.58 -1.90 5.71
CA LEU A 411 6.80 -1.51 4.31
C LEU A 411 5.47 -1.17 3.63
N ALA A 412 4.49 -2.07 3.73
CA ALA A 412 3.17 -1.87 3.13
C ALA A 412 2.45 -0.64 3.70
N ALA A 413 2.57 -0.40 5.01
CA ALA A 413 1.95 0.74 5.68
C ALA A 413 2.56 2.07 5.24
N VAL A 414 3.91 2.17 5.25
CA VAL A 414 4.61 3.39 4.83
C VAL A 414 4.45 3.64 3.34
N ASP A 415 4.49 2.60 2.50
CA ASP A 415 4.25 2.71 1.06
C ASP A 415 2.88 3.33 0.75
N ARG A 416 1.81 2.84 1.40
CA ARG A 416 0.46 3.41 1.23
C ARG A 416 0.42 4.88 1.61
N VAL A 417 0.95 5.22 2.77
CA VAL A 417 0.96 6.58 3.30
C VAL A 417 1.74 7.54 2.40
N ILE A 418 2.89 7.12 1.88
CA ILE A 418 3.69 7.93 0.95
C ILE A 418 2.94 8.13 -0.38
N ASN A 419 2.27 7.10 -0.89
CA ASN A 419 1.49 7.20 -2.12
C ASN A 419 0.29 8.15 -1.97
N ASP A 420 -0.32 8.21 -0.78
CA ASP A 420 -1.42 9.13 -0.47
C ASP A 420 -1.00 10.62 -0.51
N PHE A 421 0.30 10.93 -0.39
CA PHE A 421 0.82 12.30 -0.47
C PHE A 421 1.09 12.81 -1.90
N THR A 422 0.92 11.96 -2.92
CA THR A 422 1.13 12.35 -4.31
C THR A 422 0.01 13.29 -4.77
N ASN A 423 0.36 14.54 -5.08
CA ASN A 423 -0.58 15.59 -5.51
C ASN A 423 -0.20 16.12 -6.91
N GLU A 424 -1.04 17.00 -7.47
CA GLU A 424 -0.80 17.58 -8.81
C GLU A 424 0.48 18.44 -8.90
N ASP A 425 0.99 18.96 -7.77
CA ASP A 425 2.17 19.85 -7.75
C ASP A 425 3.51 19.12 -7.49
N VAL A 426 3.49 18.02 -6.72
CA VAL A 426 4.70 17.28 -6.29
C VAL A 426 4.40 15.79 -6.36
N GLN A 427 5.22 15.06 -7.12
CA GLN A 427 5.10 13.61 -7.25
C GLN A 427 6.13 12.92 -6.35
N VAL A 428 5.67 12.11 -5.41
CA VAL A 428 6.55 11.27 -4.58
C VAL A 428 6.60 9.88 -5.18
N LYS A 429 7.80 9.43 -5.58
CA LYS A 429 7.99 8.16 -6.25
C LYS A 429 8.91 7.26 -5.45
N ILE A 430 8.38 6.11 -5.02
CA ILE A 430 9.19 5.07 -4.40
C ILE A 430 9.91 4.30 -5.51
N ILE A 431 11.23 4.47 -5.61
CA ILE A 431 12.06 3.74 -6.58
C ILE A 431 12.24 2.28 -6.13
N SER A 432 12.49 2.10 -4.83
CA SER A 432 12.74 0.80 -4.23
C SER A 432 12.20 0.78 -2.81
N GLY A 433 11.37 -0.20 -2.50
CA GLY A 433 10.85 -0.49 -1.17
C GLY A 433 11.27 -1.89 -0.76
N THR A 434 12.12 -2.02 0.26
CA THR A 434 12.60 -3.34 0.72
C THR A 434 12.72 -3.38 2.24
N VAL A 435 12.66 -4.59 2.80
CA VAL A 435 12.80 -4.81 4.24
C VAL A 435 14.26 -5.12 4.56
N GLY A 436 14.79 -4.51 5.61
CA GLY A 436 16.17 -4.69 6.08
C GLY A 436 16.89 -3.38 6.37
N ALA A 437 18.16 -3.49 6.73
CA ALA A 437 19.03 -2.34 6.99
C ALA A 437 19.34 -1.55 5.72
N VAL A 438 19.65 -0.27 5.87
CA VAL A 438 20.17 0.56 4.77
C VAL A 438 21.63 0.18 4.52
N THR A 439 21.95 -0.17 3.28
CA THR A 439 23.28 -0.61 2.83
C THR A 439 23.89 0.38 1.83
N GLU A 440 25.18 0.20 1.52
CA GLU A 440 25.88 1.01 0.50
C GLU A 440 25.21 0.91 -0.88
N SER A 441 24.67 -0.26 -1.24
CA SER A 441 23.97 -0.44 -2.52
C SER A 441 22.71 0.41 -2.64
N ASP A 442 22.05 0.69 -1.51
CA ASP A 442 20.87 1.56 -1.50
C ASP A 442 21.27 3.02 -1.75
N VAL A 443 22.39 3.45 -1.18
CA VAL A 443 22.96 4.79 -1.42
C VAL A 443 23.39 4.96 -2.88
N MET A 444 24.02 3.95 -3.46
CA MET A 444 24.38 3.95 -4.88
C MET A 444 23.17 3.93 -5.81
N LEU A 445 22.07 3.30 -5.39
CA LEU A 445 20.81 3.35 -6.14
C LEU A 445 20.20 4.75 -6.07
N ALA A 446 20.22 5.40 -4.90
CA ALA A 446 19.75 6.76 -4.74
C ALA A 446 20.58 7.75 -5.56
N SER A 447 21.90 7.56 -5.64
CA SER A 447 22.78 8.46 -6.42
C SER A 447 22.50 8.45 -7.92
N SER A 448 21.75 7.45 -8.41
CA SER A 448 21.38 7.35 -9.82
C SER A 448 20.12 8.14 -10.19
N ALA A 449 19.39 8.65 -9.19
CA ALA A 449 18.18 9.43 -9.36
C ALA A 449 18.36 10.86 -8.83
N ASP A 450 17.84 11.83 -9.56
CA ASP A 450 17.82 13.23 -9.13
C ASP A 450 16.88 13.41 -7.92
N ASP A 451 17.21 14.31 -7.00
CA ASP A 451 16.42 14.65 -5.81
C ASP A 451 15.94 13.42 -5.01
N SER A 452 16.89 12.55 -4.66
CA SER A 452 16.63 11.31 -3.94
C SER A 452 16.85 11.42 -2.42
N ILE A 453 15.97 10.75 -1.67
CA ILE A 453 16.04 10.63 -0.20
C ILE A 453 15.91 9.16 0.21
N ILE A 454 16.67 8.76 1.21
CA ILE A 454 16.58 7.43 1.80
C ILE A 454 15.83 7.52 3.12
N ILE A 455 14.73 6.78 3.22
CA ILE A 455 13.91 6.67 4.41
C ILE A 455 14.16 5.31 5.06
N ALA A 456 14.63 5.33 6.30
CA ALA A 456 14.82 4.16 7.14
C ALA A 456 13.74 4.15 8.25
N PHE A 457 12.74 3.28 8.13
CA PHE A 457 11.65 3.16 9.11
C PHE A 457 11.82 1.91 9.98
N GLN A 458 11.99 2.07 11.29
CA GLN A 458 12.23 0.98 12.25
C GLN A 458 13.38 0.04 11.85
N THR A 459 14.38 0.61 11.18
CA THR A 459 15.56 -0.11 10.70
C THR A 459 16.79 0.77 10.89
N PHE A 460 17.96 0.14 10.92
CA PHE A 460 19.22 0.84 11.14
C PHE A 460 19.96 1.07 9.84
N VAL A 461 20.87 2.04 9.89
CA VAL A 461 21.75 2.41 8.78
C VAL A 461 23.14 1.85 9.05
N GLN A 462 23.69 1.09 8.10
CA GLN A 462 25.04 0.55 8.24
C GLN A 462 26.10 1.66 8.17
N SER A 463 27.25 1.43 8.82
CA SER A 463 28.35 2.41 8.82
C SER A 463 28.81 2.77 7.41
N GLY A 464 28.97 1.77 6.54
CA GLY A 464 29.32 1.98 5.13
C GLY A 464 28.31 2.85 4.39
N ALA A 465 27.01 2.63 4.61
CA ALA A 465 25.96 3.44 4.01
C ALA A 465 26.02 4.91 4.48
N ARG A 466 26.29 5.17 5.76
CA ARG A 466 26.47 6.56 6.27
C ARG A 466 27.62 7.27 5.57
N SER A 467 28.78 6.61 5.50
CA SER A 467 29.96 7.17 4.82
C SER A 467 29.70 7.43 3.35
N GLN A 468 29.02 6.53 2.64
CA GLN A 468 28.64 6.75 1.25
C GLN A 468 27.62 7.87 1.08
N SER A 469 26.69 8.05 2.02
CA SER A 469 25.69 9.13 1.94
C SER A 469 26.33 10.50 2.05
N GLU A 470 27.37 10.64 2.89
CA GLU A 470 28.15 11.87 3.03
C GLU A 470 28.94 12.18 1.76
N ILE A 471 29.51 11.16 1.11
CA ILE A 471 30.27 11.33 -0.14
C ILE A 471 29.35 11.75 -1.30
N ASN A 472 28.17 11.13 -1.40
CA ASN A 472 27.23 11.37 -2.51
C ASN A 472 26.21 12.48 -2.20
N ASN A 473 26.27 13.10 -1.01
CA ASN A 473 25.31 14.11 -0.51
C ASN A 473 23.84 13.64 -0.55
N ILE A 474 23.58 12.39 -0.16
CA ILE A 474 22.23 11.81 -0.16
C ILE A 474 21.70 11.80 1.28
N PRO A 475 20.58 12.48 1.58
CA PRO A 475 20.03 12.50 2.91
C PRO A 475 19.45 11.13 3.28
N ILE A 476 19.89 10.60 4.43
CA ILE A 476 19.29 9.44 5.08
C ILE A 476 18.51 9.92 6.30
N ARG A 477 17.19 9.66 6.31
CA ARG A 477 16.31 9.96 7.45
C ARG A 477 15.87 8.68 8.12
N SER A 478 15.96 8.65 9.45
CA SER A 478 15.58 7.49 10.27
C SER A 478 14.40 7.83 11.15
N TYR A 479 13.41 6.94 11.16
CA TYR A 479 12.16 7.12 11.88
C TYR A 479 11.77 5.84 12.59
N ASP A 480 11.29 5.97 13.82
CA ASP A 480 10.73 4.85 14.57
C ASP A 480 9.20 4.94 14.73
N ILE A 481 8.63 6.12 14.46
CA ILE A 481 7.21 6.44 14.61
C ILE A 481 6.68 6.96 13.28
N ILE A 482 5.60 6.35 12.78
CA ILE A 482 5.05 6.67 11.45
C ILE A 482 4.52 8.11 11.33
N TYR A 483 4.00 8.71 12.40
CA TYR A 483 3.55 10.10 12.39
C TYR A 483 4.69 11.09 12.14
N THR A 484 5.84 10.89 12.78
CA THR A 484 7.01 11.76 12.60
C THR A 484 7.50 11.72 11.15
N LEU A 485 7.51 10.53 10.54
CA LEU A 485 7.79 10.37 9.12
C LEU A 485 6.79 11.16 8.27
N VAL A 486 5.49 10.97 8.53
CA VAL A 486 4.42 11.64 7.76
C VAL A 486 4.54 13.15 7.82
N ASP A 487 4.76 13.71 9.01
CA ASP A 487 4.81 15.14 9.20
C ASP A 487 6.06 15.76 8.54
N GLU A 488 7.22 15.11 8.62
CA GLU A 488 8.42 15.60 7.94
C GLU A 488 8.30 15.49 6.40
N ILE A 489 7.67 14.44 5.87
CA ILE A 489 7.38 14.35 4.43
C ILE A 489 6.46 15.49 3.99
N LYS A 490 5.43 15.84 4.78
CA LYS A 490 4.57 16.99 4.48
C LYS A 490 5.37 18.29 4.49
N GLU A 491 6.26 18.49 5.45
CA GLU A 491 7.14 19.67 5.51
C GLU A 491 8.05 19.77 4.29
N ILE A 492 8.63 18.65 3.83
CA ILE A 492 9.46 18.61 2.62
C ILE A 492 8.63 19.00 1.38
N ILE A 493 7.43 18.45 1.22
CA ILE A 493 6.52 18.77 0.11
C ILE A 493 6.13 20.25 0.16
N GLN A 494 5.85 20.80 1.34
CA GLN A 494 5.54 22.22 1.52
C GLN A 494 6.74 23.13 1.21
N GLY A 495 7.96 22.73 1.60
CA GLY A 495 9.18 23.47 1.27
C GLY A 495 9.51 23.48 -0.23
N MET A 496 9.09 22.44 -0.96
CA MET A 496 9.25 22.37 -2.41
C MET A 496 8.22 23.19 -3.18
N LYS A 497 7.02 23.38 -2.62
CA LYS A 497 6.05 24.38 -3.10
C LYS A 497 6.65 25.77 -2.89
N GLY A 498 7.43 26.20 -3.89
CA GLY A 498 8.07 27.51 -3.90
C GLY A 498 7.09 28.61 -3.56
N GLU A 499 7.55 29.64 -2.84
CA GLU A 499 6.77 30.81 -2.44
C GLU A 499 5.85 31.24 -3.59
N ILE A 500 4.54 31.20 -3.34
CA ILE A 500 3.56 31.77 -4.26
C ILE A 500 3.83 33.27 -4.25
N LYS A 501 4.61 33.75 -5.22
CA LYS A 501 4.90 35.17 -5.34
C LYS A 501 3.58 35.91 -5.55
N THR A 502 3.18 36.69 -4.56
CA THR A 502 1.92 37.44 -4.63
C THR A 502 2.21 38.79 -5.28
N GLU A 503 1.46 39.10 -6.34
CA GLU A 503 1.54 40.42 -6.98
C GLU A 503 0.91 41.46 -6.05
N LYS A 504 1.72 42.39 -5.55
CA LYS A 504 1.24 43.55 -4.81
C LYS A 504 1.24 44.76 -5.74
N ILE A 505 0.06 45.28 -6.04
CA ILE A 505 -0.08 46.52 -6.80
C ILE A 505 0.36 47.70 -5.91
N ILE A 506 1.31 48.49 -6.42
CA ILE A 506 1.90 49.64 -5.72
C ILE A 506 1.22 50.94 -6.16
N GLY A 507 0.80 51.04 -7.41
CA GLY A 507 0.13 52.24 -7.91
C GLY A 507 -0.32 52.14 -9.36
N GLN A 508 -1.19 53.06 -9.75
CA GLN A 508 -1.74 53.18 -11.10
C GLN A 508 -1.55 54.61 -11.62
N ALA A 509 -1.30 54.74 -12.91
CA ALA A 509 -1.12 56.02 -13.59
C ALA A 509 -1.74 56.02 -14.98
N ASN A 510 -2.31 57.15 -15.40
CA ASN A 510 -2.89 57.29 -16.73
C ASN A 510 -1.95 58.04 -17.67
N VAL A 511 -1.79 57.55 -18.89
CA VAL A 511 -1.05 58.22 -19.96
C VAL A 511 -1.90 59.37 -20.51
N LEU A 512 -1.43 60.60 -20.32
CA LEU A 512 -2.11 61.82 -20.77
C LEU A 512 -1.59 62.28 -22.13
N GLU A 513 -0.27 62.22 -22.34
CA GLU A 513 0.38 62.68 -23.56
C GLU A 513 1.57 61.80 -23.91
N ILE A 514 1.99 61.81 -25.18
CA ILE A 514 3.13 61.03 -25.65
C ILE A 514 4.12 61.97 -26.31
N PHE A 515 5.34 61.97 -25.80
CA PHE A 515 6.43 62.78 -26.32
C PHE A 515 7.37 61.91 -27.15
N SER A 516 7.76 62.37 -28.33
CA SER A 516 8.80 61.72 -29.12
C SER A 516 10.17 62.31 -28.80
N ARG A 517 11.13 61.45 -28.46
CA ARG A 517 12.54 61.85 -28.26
C ARG A 517 13.38 61.19 -29.34
N GLY A 518 13.64 61.94 -30.42
CA GLY A 518 14.33 61.42 -31.60
C GLY A 518 13.44 60.54 -32.49
N LYS A 519 14.05 59.71 -33.36
CA LYS A 519 13.31 58.88 -34.33
C LYS A 519 12.78 57.54 -33.79
N ARG A 520 13.22 57.09 -32.60
CA ARG A 520 12.93 55.73 -32.10
C ARG A 520 12.36 55.63 -30.67
N GLN A 521 12.56 56.63 -29.80
CA GLN A 521 12.07 56.55 -28.42
C GLN A 521 10.82 57.42 -28.23
N LYS A 522 9.77 56.82 -27.65
CA LYS A 522 8.59 57.53 -27.15
C LYS A 522 8.61 57.54 -25.63
N ILE A 523 8.23 58.66 -25.04
CA ILE A 523 8.10 58.88 -23.61
C ILE A 523 6.61 59.05 -23.31
N ALA A 524 6.09 58.26 -22.39
CA ALA A 524 4.72 58.40 -21.92
C ALA A 524 4.68 59.46 -20.81
N GLY A 525 3.96 60.56 -21.06
CA GLY A 525 3.61 61.55 -20.06
C GLY A 525 2.42 61.03 -19.26
N ILE A 526 2.65 60.69 -18.00
CA ILE A 526 1.66 60.06 -17.12
C ILE A 526 1.26 61.00 -15.98
N ARG A 527 0.09 60.74 -15.40
CA ARG A 527 -0.31 61.24 -14.08
C ARG A 527 -0.71 60.06 -13.20
N VAL A 528 -0.10 59.97 -12.02
CA VAL A 528 -0.41 58.91 -11.05
C VAL A 528 -1.79 59.18 -10.46
N THR A 529 -2.69 58.21 -10.59
CA THR A 529 -4.07 58.27 -10.10
C THR A 529 -4.23 57.61 -8.74
N ASP A 530 -3.42 56.57 -8.46
CA ASP A 530 -3.43 55.88 -7.18
C ASP A 530 -2.03 55.35 -6.82
N GLY A 531 -1.71 55.34 -5.53
CA GLY A 531 -0.42 54.85 -5.02
C GLY A 531 0.81 55.62 -5.52
N SER A 532 1.88 54.90 -5.85
CA SER A 532 3.09 55.48 -6.46
C SER A 532 3.69 54.57 -7.51
N ILE A 533 4.40 55.17 -8.47
CA ILE A 533 5.18 54.44 -9.47
C ILE A 533 6.64 54.49 -9.06
N ILE A 534 7.23 53.32 -8.82
CA ILE A 534 8.62 53.17 -8.36
C ILE A 534 9.46 52.62 -9.51
N ARG A 535 10.64 53.22 -9.74
CA ARG A 535 11.50 52.90 -10.90
C ARG A 535 11.90 51.43 -10.99
N ASN A 536 12.16 50.78 -9.85
CA ASN A 536 12.67 49.41 -9.80
C ASN A 536 11.56 48.34 -9.78
N SER A 537 10.30 48.74 -9.86
CA SER A 537 9.16 47.83 -9.88
C SER A 537 8.79 47.42 -11.32
N ARG A 538 7.96 46.38 -11.44
CA ARG A 538 7.40 45.99 -12.74
C ARG A 538 6.17 46.82 -13.07
N ILE A 539 5.90 46.96 -14.36
CA ILE A 539 4.77 47.76 -14.84
C ILE A 539 4.05 47.05 -15.97
N ARG A 540 2.72 47.03 -15.90
CA ARG A 540 1.83 46.62 -16.99
C ARG A 540 1.20 47.83 -17.64
N VAL A 541 1.07 47.75 -18.96
CA VAL A 541 0.29 48.70 -19.76
C VAL A 541 -1.03 48.06 -20.13
N LEU A 542 -2.12 48.69 -19.70
CA LEU A 542 -3.50 48.26 -19.90
C LEU A 542 -4.19 49.21 -20.88
N ARG A 543 -4.88 48.66 -21.88
CA ARG A 543 -5.76 49.42 -22.79
C ARG A 543 -7.10 48.73 -22.87
N LYS A 544 -8.17 49.45 -22.50
CA LYS A 544 -9.53 48.88 -22.40
C LYS A 544 -9.51 47.57 -21.59
N GLU A 545 -8.84 47.60 -20.44
CA GLU A 545 -8.72 46.48 -19.49
C GLU A 545 -7.92 45.26 -19.98
N ASN A 546 -7.31 45.31 -21.18
CA ASN A 546 -6.41 44.25 -21.65
C ASN A 546 -4.94 44.64 -21.43
N VAL A 547 -4.14 43.69 -20.95
CA VAL A 547 -2.68 43.84 -20.81
C VAL A 547 -2.05 43.78 -22.19
N ILE A 548 -1.49 44.90 -22.65
CA ILE A 548 -0.75 44.97 -23.92
C ILE A 548 0.73 44.67 -23.71
N PHE A 549 1.27 45.10 -22.58
CA PHE A 549 2.70 45.00 -22.30
C PHE A 549 2.93 44.79 -20.80
N ASP A 550 3.92 43.98 -20.46
CA ASP A 550 4.40 43.76 -19.11
C ASP A 550 5.94 43.81 -19.15
N GLY A 551 6.53 44.70 -18.35
CA GLY A 551 7.97 44.93 -18.41
C GLY A 551 8.51 45.80 -17.29
N VAL A 552 9.70 46.35 -17.52
CA VAL A 552 10.46 47.12 -16.54
C VAL A 552 10.61 48.57 -17.02
N ILE A 553 10.70 49.48 -16.07
CA ILE A 553 10.87 50.91 -16.35
C ILE A 553 12.34 51.22 -16.64
N GLU A 554 12.65 51.66 -17.87
CA GLU A 554 14.00 52.06 -18.27
C GLU A 554 14.40 53.37 -17.58
N SER A 555 13.51 54.38 -17.61
CA SER A 555 13.74 55.66 -16.96
C SER A 555 12.45 56.36 -16.53
N MET A 556 12.52 57.10 -15.42
CA MET A 556 11.45 57.98 -14.95
C MET A 556 11.98 59.38 -14.69
N ARG A 557 11.22 60.39 -15.09
CA ARG A 557 11.53 61.79 -14.86
C ARG A 557 10.32 62.55 -14.35
N HIS A 558 10.54 63.44 -13.39
CA HIS A 558 9.59 64.48 -13.03
C HIS A 558 10.18 65.81 -13.53
N LEU A 559 9.48 66.48 -14.46
CA LEU A 559 9.98 67.66 -15.17
C LEU A 559 11.32 67.36 -15.88
N THR A 560 12.44 67.87 -15.36
CA THR A 560 13.78 67.69 -15.92
C THR A 560 14.67 66.74 -15.12
N GLN A 561 14.23 66.28 -13.94
CA GLN A 561 15.05 65.49 -13.02
C GLN A 561 14.69 64.00 -13.08
N ASN A 562 15.70 63.12 -13.01
CA ASN A 562 15.47 61.69 -12.85
C ASN A 562 15.01 61.42 -11.42
N VAL A 563 13.92 60.66 -11.27
CA VAL A 563 13.31 60.35 -9.97
C VAL A 563 13.21 58.84 -9.77
N THR A 564 13.27 58.41 -8.51
CA THR A 564 13.10 57.00 -8.12
C THR A 564 11.65 56.64 -7.87
N GLU A 565 10.81 57.61 -7.55
CA GLU A 565 9.38 57.45 -7.25
C GLU A 565 8.59 58.66 -7.76
N ILE A 566 7.41 58.42 -8.35
CA ILE A 566 6.40 59.44 -8.64
C ILE A 566 5.16 59.11 -7.81
N LYS A 567 4.76 60.04 -6.93
CA LYS A 567 3.66 59.86 -5.98
C LYS A 567 2.30 60.23 -6.59
N ASN A 568 1.23 59.82 -5.92
CA ASN A 568 -0.14 60.13 -6.31
C ASN A 568 -0.36 61.62 -6.65
N ASN A 569 -1.14 61.89 -7.69
CA ASN A 569 -1.44 63.21 -8.27
C ASN A 569 -0.24 63.98 -8.86
N LEU A 570 0.95 63.37 -8.94
CA LEU A 570 2.07 63.95 -9.66
C LEU A 570 2.15 63.42 -11.09
N GLU A 571 2.69 64.27 -11.95
CA GLU A 571 2.94 63.95 -13.36
C GLU A 571 4.38 63.50 -13.57
N GLY A 572 4.64 62.72 -14.59
CA GLY A 572 6.01 62.35 -14.94
C GLY A 572 6.14 61.77 -16.33
N GLY A 573 7.36 61.71 -16.82
CA GLY A 573 7.71 61.00 -18.05
C GLY A 573 8.28 59.64 -17.73
N ILE A 574 7.69 58.58 -18.29
CA ILE A 574 8.17 57.21 -18.18
C ILE A 574 8.61 56.68 -19.55
N VAL A 575 9.73 55.97 -19.56
CA VAL A 575 10.21 55.18 -20.69
C VAL A 575 10.28 53.72 -20.26
N LEU A 576 9.65 52.84 -21.03
CA LEU A 576 9.67 51.39 -20.79
C LEU A 576 10.73 50.74 -21.67
N ASP A 577 11.40 49.74 -21.12
CA ASP A 577 12.38 48.97 -21.87
C ASP A 577 11.68 48.11 -22.93
N GLY A 578 12.11 48.25 -24.19
CA GLY A 578 11.57 47.47 -25.32
C GLY A 578 10.15 47.80 -25.78
N TYR A 579 9.46 48.80 -25.21
CA TYR A 579 8.08 49.16 -25.61
C TYR A 579 7.92 50.64 -25.92
N HIS A 580 7.33 50.93 -27.10
CA HIS A 580 7.21 52.29 -27.66
C HIS A 580 5.83 52.60 -28.27
N GLU A 581 4.83 51.74 -28.08
CA GLU A 581 3.50 51.84 -28.72
C GLU A 581 2.41 52.35 -27.77
N PHE A 582 2.75 53.38 -26.98
CA PHE A 582 1.80 54.06 -26.09
C PHE A 582 0.65 54.73 -26.87
N GLU A 583 -0.55 54.72 -26.28
CA GLU A 583 -1.70 55.53 -26.67
C GLU A 583 -2.16 56.41 -25.50
N VAL A 584 -2.81 57.53 -25.82
CA VAL A 584 -3.44 58.38 -24.81
C VAL A 584 -4.61 57.62 -24.18
N ASN A 585 -4.71 57.67 -22.85
CA ASN A 585 -5.62 56.90 -21.99
C ASN A 585 -5.21 55.43 -21.72
N ASP A 586 -3.99 55.02 -22.07
CA ASP A 586 -3.44 53.78 -21.52
C ASP A 586 -3.26 53.91 -19.99
N ILE A 587 -3.50 52.82 -19.26
CA ILE A 587 -3.31 52.75 -17.81
C ILE A 587 -2.03 51.97 -17.52
N PHE A 588 -1.14 52.56 -16.75
CA PHE A 588 0.06 51.92 -16.24
C PHE A 588 -0.20 51.42 -14.83
N GLU A 589 -0.05 50.12 -14.61
CA GLU A 589 -0.17 49.49 -13.31
C GLU A 589 1.19 49.01 -12.84
N CYS A 590 1.68 49.61 -11.76
CA CYS A 590 2.95 49.29 -11.15
C CYS A 590 2.74 48.26 -10.04
N TYR A 591 3.50 47.16 -10.09
CA TYR A 591 3.39 46.07 -9.13
C TYR A 591 4.78 45.52 -8.75
N GLU A 592 4.85 44.90 -7.59
CA GLU A 592 6.02 44.18 -7.09
C GLU A 592 5.65 42.72 -6.83
N LEU A 593 6.60 41.84 -7.10
CA LEU A 593 6.48 40.41 -6.82
C LEU A 593 7.04 40.19 -5.41
N ASN A 594 6.15 39.93 -4.45
CA ASN A 594 6.52 39.54 -3.09
C ASN A 594 6.59 38.04 -2.95
#